data_AF-A0AAE9F4B5-F1
#
_entry.id   AF-A0AAE9F4B5-F1
#
_cell.length_a   1.000
_cell.length_b   1.000
_cell.length_c   1.000
_cell.angle_alpha   90.00
_cell.angle_beta   90.00
_cell.angle_gamma   90.00
#
_symmetry.space_group_name_H-M   'P 1'
#
loop_
_entity.id
_entity.type
_entity.pdbx_description
1 polymer ?
#
loop_
_entity_poly.entity_id
_entity_poly.type
_entity_poly.pdbx_seq_one_letter_code
_entity_poly.pdbx_strand_id
1 'polypeptide(L)'
;MDLSNNGLDHVDEIIELMFNYIGMLKAEGPKEWIHKEQGAPMSLAINAASKLRYIPFEDILSSSYLLTKYDPERIKELLDKLTPANMYVRVVARKFKGQEGSTIEPIFGTEFIEKDIDEVTMQNYENALKTSHPAFRLPKKNGYIATNFDQKPREPIKSDHPRLIVDDSWSRVWFKQDDEYNMPKQEIRFVAQLYTKILALRFFSNSGFRALATFSVKRHTTQIWLI
;
A
#
# COMPACT_ATOMS: atom_id res chain seq x y z
N MET A 1 -4.20 10.58 -1.58
CA MET A 1 -2.75 10.54 -1.88
C MET A 1 -2.10 11.62 -1.04
N ASP A 2 -1.00 11.31 -0.36
CA ASP A 2 -0.25 12.36 0.36
C ASP A 2 0.58 13.15 -0.65
N LEU A 3 0.56 14.48 -0.50
CA LEU A 3 1.27 15.38 -1.39
C LEU A 3 2.56 15.85 -0.72
N SER A 4 3.64 15.88 -1.49
CA SER A 4 4.80 16.69 -1.13
C SER A 4 4.47 18.17 -1.31
N ASN A 5 5.32 19.07 -0.80
CA ASN A 5 5.15 20.50 -1.06
C ASN A 5 5.12 20.81 -2.56
N ASN A 6 5.98 20.17 -3.35
CA ASN A 6 5.96 20.32 -4.81
C ASN A 6 4.68 19.72 -5.44
N GLY A 7 4.21 18.59 -4.92
CA GLY A 7 2.98 17.97 -5.38
C GLY A 7 1.74 18.83 -5.12
N LEU A 8 1.75 19.69 -4.10
CA LEU A 8 0.67 20.63 -3.83
C LEU A 8 0.55 21.72 -4.89
N ASP A 9 1.64 22.09 -5.55
CA ASP A 9 1.65 23.08 -6.62
C ASP A 9 1.40 22.45 -8.01
N HIS A 10 1.29 21.12 -8.10
CA HIS A 10 1.08 20.35 -9.32
C HIS A 10 -0.10 19.37 -9.20
N VAL A 11 -1.15 19.77 -8.46
CA VAL A 11 -2.31 18.90 -8.22
C VAL A 11 -3.00 18.50 -9.53
N ASP A 12 -3.20 19.45 -10.45
CA ASP A 12 -3.88 19.18 -11.72
C ASP A 12 -3.08 18.21 -12.60
N GLU A 13 -1.75 18.37 -12.66
CA GLU A 13 -0.86 17.43 -13.36
C GLU A 13 -0.93 16.01 -12.75
N ILE A 14 -1.05 15.90 -11.42
CA ILE A 14 -1.21 14.60 -10.74
C ILE A 14 -2.55 13.97 -11.14
N ILE A 15 -3.62 14.76 -11.24
CA ILE A 15 -4.95 14.29 -11.66
C ILE A 15 -4.90 13.83 -13.13
N GLU A 16 -4.24 14.58 -14.02
CA GLU A 16 -4.01 14.15 -15.40
C GLU A 16 -3.26 12.82 -15.46
N LEU A 17 -2.21 12.64 -14.64
CA LEU A 17 -1.48 11.37 -14.55
C LEU A 17 -2.38 10.23 -14.04
N MET A 18 -3.29 10.50 -13.10
CA MET A 18 -4.30 9.52 -12.67
C MET A 18 -5.22 9.11 -13.82
N PHE A 19 -5.71 10.07 -14.62
CA PHE A 19 -6.57 9.76 -15.77
C PHE A 19 -5.83 9.05 -16.90
N ASN A 20 -4.57 9.40 -17.18
CA ASN A 20 -3.72 8.63 -18.10
C ASN A 20 -3.60 7.17 -17.66
N TYR A 21 -3.46 6.92 -16.35
CA TYR A 21 -3.40 5.55 -15.83
C TYR A 21 -4.76 4.83 -15.94
N ILE A 22 -5.87 5.50 -15.65
CA ILE A 22 -7.23 4.94 -15.85
C ILE A 22 -7.46 4.63 -17.34
N GLY A 23 -7.05 5.52 -18.24
CA GLY A 23 -7.11 5.33 -19.69
C GLY A 23 -6.34 4.10 -20.14
N MET A 24 -5.12 3.93 -19.64
CA MET A 24 -4.32 2.72 -19.87
C MET A 24 -5.05 1.46 -19.36
N LEU A 25 -5.61 1.47 -18.15
CA LEU A 25 -6.38 0.33 -17.62
C LEU A 25 -7.60 -0.02 -18.49
N LYS A 26 -8.32 0.99 -18.99
CA LYS A 26 -9.44 0.79 -19.93
C LYS A 26 -8.97 0.16 -21.25
N ALA A 27 -7.84 0.62 -21.79
CA ALA A 27 -7.29 0.13 -23.04
C ALA A 27 -6.76 -1.32 -22.94
N GLU A 28 -6.09 -1.67 -21.85
CA GLU A 28 -5.53 -3.01 -21.65
C GLU A 28 -6.60 -4.04 -21.20
N GLY A 29 -7.65 -3.57 -20.55
CA GLY A 29 -8.75 -4.36 -20.04
C GLY A 29 -8.39 -5.22 -18.81
N PRO A 30 -9.41 -5.84 -18.19
CA PRO A 30 -9.23 -6.65 -16.98
C PRO A 30 -8.26 -7.83 -17.20
N LYS A 31 -7.34 -8.04 -16.25
CA LYS A 31 -6.39 -9.17 -16.26
C LYS A 31 -6.70 -10.13 -15.11
N GLU A 32 -7.06 -11.36 -15.44
CA GLU A 32 -7.42 -12.40 -14.46
C GLU A 32 -6.29 -12.68 -13.44
N TRP A 33 -5.02 -12.65 -13.87
CA TRP A 33 -3.90 -12.92 -12.98
C TRP A 33 -3.75 -11.86 -11.88
N ILE A 34 -4.11 -10.59 -12.13
CA ILE A 34 -4.09 -9.52 -11.11
C ILE A 34 -5.15 -9.79 -10.05
N HIS A 35 -6.33 -10.27 -10.47
CA HIS A 35 -7.41 -10.63 -9.56
C HIS A 35 -7.01 -11.78 -8.62
N LYS A 36 -6.28 -12.79 -9.12
CA LYS A 36 -5.79 -13.91 -8.32
C LYS A 36 -4.72 -13.52 -7.29
N GLU A 37 -4.07 -12.37 -7.44
CA GLU A 37 -3.01 -11.90 -6.52
C GLU A 37 -3.55 -11.05 -5.34
N GLN A 38 -4.82 -10.65 -5.35
CA GLN A 38 -5.43 -9.79 -4.33
C GLN A 38 -5.99 -10.60 -3.16
N GLY A 39 -5.17 -10.86 -2.14
CA GLY A 39 -5.63 -11.43 -0.87
C GLY A 39 -4.80 -10.90 0.29
N ALA A 40 -5.43 -10.25 1.26
CA ALA A 40 -4.76 -9.80 2.49
C ALA A 40 -5.70 -9.90 3.72
N PRO A 41 -5.24 -10.45 4.86
CA PRO A 41 -6.02 -10.55 6.10
C PRO A 41 -6.09 -9.23 6.90
N MET A 42 -7.13 -9.09 7.74
CA MET A 42 -7.04 -9.00 9.22
C MET A 42 -8.17 -8.17 9.89
N SER A 43 -8.34 -8.39 11.21
CA SER A 43 -9.46 -8.09 12.13
C SER A 43 -10.63 -9.07 11.97
N LEU A 44 -10.92 -9.88 13.00
CA LEU A 44 -11.82 -11.04 12.90
C LEU A 44 -13.20 -10.76 13.49
N ALA A 45 -13.30 -10.41 14.77
CA ALA A 45 -14.58 -10.38 15.47
C ALA A 45 -15.48 -9.21 15.01
N ILE A 46 -14.94 -7.99 15.00
CA ILE A 46 -15.68 -6.78 14.57
C ILE A 46 -16.06 -6.89 13.09
N ASN A 47 -15.14 -7.38 12.27
CA ASN A 47 -15.36 -7.54 10.83
C ASN A 47 -16.34 -8.67 10.49
N ALA A 48 -16.37 -9.76 11.26
CA ALA A 48 -17.36 -10.82 11.09
C ALA A 48 -18.75 -10.28 11.44
N ALA A 49 -18.90 -9.65 12.61
CA ALA A 49 -20.17 -9.10 13.06
C ALA A 49 -20.76 -8.09 12.07
N SER A 50 -19.93 -7.21 11.49
CA SER A 50 -20.40 -6.23 10.49
C SER A 50 -20.82 -6.85 9.16
N LYS A 51 -20.33 -8.06 8.83
CA LYS A 51 -20.60 -8.77 7.57
C LYS A 51 -21.83 -9.66 7.59
N LEU A 52 -22.31 -10.07 8.77
CA LEU A 52 -23.51 -10.91 8.93
C LEU A 52 -24.76 -10.35 8.23
N ARG A 53 -24.84 -9.04 8.04
CA ARG A 53 -25.96 -8.39 7.33
C ARG A 53 -25.94 -8.60 5.82
N TYR A 54 -24.77 -8.80 5.22
CA TYR A 54 -24.56 -8.74 3.77
C TYR A 54 -24.06 -10.06 3.17
N ILE A 55 -23.56 -10.97 4.01
CA ILE A 55 -22.88 -12.19 3.59
C ILE A 55 -23.56 -13.39 4.27
N PRO A 56 -23.80 -14.49 3.54
CA PRO A 56 -24.25 -15.74 4.15
C PRO A 56 -23.33 -16.16 5.30
N PHE A 57 -23.92 -16.72 6.35
CA PHE A 57 -23.17 -17.14 7.54
C PHE A 57 -22.03 -18.12 7.21
N GLU A 58 -22.25 -19.01 6.24
CA GLU A 58 -21.28 -20.01 5.77
C GLU A 58 -20.00 -19.38 5.18
N ASP A 59 -20.12 -18.19 4.59
CA ASP A 59 -19.01 -17.50 3.91
C ASP A 59 -18.36 -16.42 4.78
N ILE A 60 -18.76 -16.27 6.05
CA ILE A 60 -18.33 -15.12 6.86
C ILE A 60 -16.82 -15.07 7.09
N LEU A 61 -16.19 -16.24 7.21
CA LEU A 61 -14.74 -16.36 7.42
C LEU A 61 -13.95 -16.33 6.11
N SER A 62 -14.57 -16.67 4.97
CA SER A 62 -13.90 -16.85 3.68
C SER A 62 -14.12 -15.67 2.72
N SER A 63 -15.27 -14.99 2.80
CA SER A 63 -15.72 -13.93 1.89
C SER A 63 -14.76 -12.76 1.70
N SER A 64 -13.90 -12.51 2.69
CA SER A 64 -12.91 -11.41 2.65
C SER A 64 -11.56 -11.84 2.07
N TYR A 65 -11.41 -13.13 1.82
CA TYR A 65 -10.16 -13.76 1.40
C TYR A 65 -10.31 -14.42 0.03
N LEU A 66 -11.48 -15.01 -0.23
CA LEU A 66 -11.75 -15.73 -1.47
C LEU A 66 -12.38 -14.78 -2.49
N LEU A 67 -11.58 -14.47 -3.51
CA LEU A 67 -12.08 -13.91 -4.75
C LEU A 67 -12.48 -15.06 -5.69
N THR A 68 -13.75 -15.47 -5.62
CA THR A 68 -14.24 -16.70 -6.27
C THR A 68 -14.71 -16.49 -7.70
N LYS A 69 -15.18 -15.28 -8.04
CA LYS A 69 -15.74 -14.97 -9.36
C LYS A 69 -14.97 -13.83 -10.03
N TYR A 70 -14.30 -14.15 -11.14
CA TYR A 70 -13.79 -13.15 -12.07
C TYR A 70 -14.91 -12.73 -13.03
N ASP A 71 -15.28 -11.45 -12.99
CA ASP A 71 -16.34 -10.87 -13.82
C ASP A 71 -15.79 -9.67 -14.59
N PRO A 72 -15.22 -9.87 -15.80
CA PRO A 72 -14.56 -8.81 -16.55
C PRO A 72 -15.53 -7.72 -16.98
N GLU A 73 -16.79 -8.04 -17.28
CA GLU A 73 -17.80 -7.07 -17.67
C GLU A 73 -18.13 -6.14 -16.50
N ARG A 74 -18.26 -6.68 -15.28
CA ARG A 74 -18.49 -5.85 -14.10
C ARG A 74 -17.30 -4.94 -13.79
N ILE A 75 -16.07 -5.44 -13.97
CA ILE A 75 -14.85 -4.61 -13.82
C ILE A 75 -14.85 -3.49 -14.85
N LYS A 76 -15.19 -3.78 -16.11
CA LYS A 76 -15.29 -2.80 -17.18
C LYS A 76 -16.35 -1.74 -16.90
N GLU A 77 -17.55 -2.14 -16.45
CA GLU A 77 -18.61 -1.21 -16.06
C GLU A 77 -18.15 -0.23 -14.96
N LEU A 78 -17.40 -0.72 -13.98
CA LEU A 78 -16.84 0.14 -12.92
C LEU A 78 -15.75 1.07 -13.45
N LEU A 79 -14.85 0.57 -14.30
CA LEU A 79 -13.83 1.40 -14.94
C LEU A 79 -14.47 2.50 -15.79
N ASP A 80 -15.55 2.20 -16.51
CA ASP A 80 -16.24 3.16 -17.38
C ASP A 80 -16.86 4.32 -16.57
N LYS A 81 -17.21 4.12 -15.30
CA LYS A 81 -17.68 5.19 -14.40
C LYS A 81 -16.56 6.11 -13.88
N LEU A 82 -15.30 5.71 -14.02
CA LEU A 82 -14.15 6.55 -13.67
C LEU A 82 -13.87 7.53 -14.82
N THR A 83 -14.55 8.67 -14.79
CA THR A 83 -14.45 9.76 -15.77
C THR A 83 -14.24 11.10 -15.06
N PRO A 84 -13.60 12.08 -15.70
CA PRO A 84 -13.47 13.43 -15.15
C PRO A 84 -14.83 14.03 -14.77
N ALA A 85 -15.86 13.85 -15.61
CA ALA A 85 -17.22 14.33 -15.31
C ALA A 85 -17.86 13.73 -14.03
N ASN A 86 -17.40 12.56 -13.58
CA ASN A 86 -17.92 11.89 -12.38
C ASN A 86 -16.94 12.01 -11.18
N MET A 87 -16.01 12.97 -11.24
CA MET A 87 -14.97 13.18 -10.24
C MET A 87 -15.38 14.21 -9.18
N TYR A 88 -14.88 14.01 -7.95
CA TYR A 88 -14.86 15.03 -6.90
C TYR A 88 -13.44 15.10 -6.32
N VAL A 89 -12.85 16.30 -6.27
CA VAL A 89 -11.48 16.52 -5.80
C VAL A 89 -11.52 17.29 -4.50
N ARG A 90 -10.79 16.78 -3.49
CA ARG A 90 -10.57 17.49 -2.23
C ARG A 90 -9.07 17.62 -1.97
N VAL A 91 -8.58 18.85 -1.91
CA VAL A 91 -7.20 19.16 -1.57
C VAL A 91 -7.16 19.70 -0.15
N VAL A 92 -6.35 19.08 0.71
CA VAL A 92 -6.22 19.49 2.12
C VAL A 92 -4.78 19.91 2.39
N ALA A 93 -4.58 21.20 2.66
CA ALA A 93 -3.29 21.75 3.03
C ALA A 93 -3.42 22.97 3.94
N ARG A 94 -2.42 23.19 4.80
CA ARG A 94 -2.37 24.37 5.69
C ARG A 94 -2.27 25.69 4.91
N LYS A 95 -1.80 25.66 3.67
CA LYS A 95 -1.68 26.81 2.75
C LYS A 95 -3.04 27.50 2.49
N PHE A 96 -4.15 26.78 2.65
CA PHE A 96 -5.49 27.30 2.38
C PHE A 96 -6.19 27.91 3.61
N LYS A 97 -5.56 27.89 4.79
CA LYS A 97 -6.17 28.42 6.02
C LYS A 97 -6.42 29.92 5.91
N GLY A 98 -7.61 30.38 6.29
CA GLY A 98 -7.95 31.80 6.33
C GLY A 98 -7.98 32.48 4.95
N GLN A 99 -8.14 31.72 3.87
CA GLN A 99 -8.33 32.31 2.55
C GLN A 99 -9.69 33.01 2.44
N GLU A 100 -9.73 34.11 1.69
CA GLU A 100 -10.97 34.82 1.40
C GLU A 100 -11.97 33.90 0.66
N GLY A 101 -13.24 33.99 1.02
CA GLY A 101 -14.30 33.11 0.49
C GLY A 101 -14.40 31.74 1.16
N SER A 102 -13.66 31.50 2.25
CA SER A 102 -13.79 30.25 3.03
C SER A 102 -15.14 30.18 3.75
N THR A 103 -15.78 29.02 3.62
CA THR A 103 -16.96 28.62 4.40
C THR A 103 -16.53 27.73 5.55
N ILE A 104 -17.28 27.79 6.66
CA ILE A 104 -17.03 26.97 7.85
C ILE A 104 -18.12 25.91 7.93
N GLU A 105 -17.73 24.64 7.95
CA GLU A 105 -18.63 23.53 8.19
C GLU A 105 -19.16 23.59 9.64
N PRO A 106 -20.48 23.46 9.87
CA PRO A 106 -21.12 23.81 11.13
C PRO A 106 -20.79 22.90 12.33
N ILE A 107 -20.45 21.64 12.12
CA ILE A 107 -20.28 20.65 13.19
C ILE A 107 -18.85 20.68 13.74
N PHE A 108 -17.85 20.61 12.86
CA PHE A 108 -16.44 20.50 13.23
C PHE A 108 -15.69 21.83 13.06
N GLY A 109 -16.33 22.86 12.49
CA GLY A 109 -15.69 24.14 12.24
C GLY A 109 -14.62 24.05 11.15
N THR A 110 -14.73 23.09 10.22
CA THR A 110 -13.72 22.91 9.17
C THR A 110 -13.87 24.02 8.14
N GLU A 111 -12.81 24.82 7.97
CA GLU A 111 -12.71 25.80 6.88
C GLU A 111 -12.48 25.09 5.53
N PHE A 112 -13.28 25.43 4.52
CA PHE A 112 -13.12 24.94 3.15
C PHE A 112 -13.56 25.99 2.13
N ILE A 113 -13.09 25.84 0.90
CA ILE A 113 -13.59 26.59 -0.25
C ILE A 113 -14.03 25.56 -1.29
N GLU A 114 -15.23 25.75 -1.81
CA GLU A 114 -15.76 24.97 -2.92
C GLU A 114 -15.66 25.80 -4.20
N LYS A 115 -15.16 25.19 -5.26
CA LYS A 115 -15.01 25.82 -6.58
C LYS A 115 -15.29 24.78 -7.65
N ASP A 116 -15.97 25.22 -8.70
CA ASP A 116 -16.06 24.45 -9.92
C ASP A 116 -14.69 24.41 -10.61
N ILE A 117 -14.39 23.27 -11.24
CA ILE A 117 -13.21 23.12 -12.07
C ILE A 117 -13.51 23.83 -13.40
N ASP A 118 -12.61 24.69 -13.86
CA ASP A 118 -12.81 25.41 -15.10
C ASP A 118 -12.83 24.46 -16.32
N GLU A 119 -13.48 24.91 -17.39
CA GLU A 119 -13.70 24.10 -18.59
C GLU A 119 -12.39 23.66 -19.27
N VAL A 120 -11.34 24.49 -19.22
CA VAL A 120 -10.05 24.18 -19.84
C VAL A 120 -9.38 23.05 -19.07
N THR A 121 -9.33 23.14 -17.75
CA THR A 121 -8.79 22.09 -16.87
C THR A 121 -9.59 20.79 -17.00
N MET A 122 -10.92 20.87 -17.04
CA MET A 122 -11.77 19.69 -17.30
C MET A 122 -11.47 19.04 -18.65
N GLN A 123 -11.28 19.84 -19.71
CA GLN A 123 -10.92 19.32 -21.03
C GLN A 123 -9.54 18.66 -21.03
N ASN A 124 -8.58 19.17 -20.26
CA ASN A 124 -7.27 18.54 -20.08
C ASN A 124 -7.40 17.16 -19.43
N TYR A 125 -8.25 17.01 -18.40
CA TYR A 125 -8.52 15.71 -17.77
C TYR A 125 -9.18 14.71 -18.74
N GLU A 126 -10.13 15.16 -19.55
CA GLU A 126 -10.78 14.33 -20.57
C GLU A 126 -9.80 13.91 -21.68
N ASN A 127 -8.85 14.78 -22.02
CA ASN A 127 -7.78 14.45 -22.96
C ASN A 127 -6.79 13.45 -22.34
N ALA A 128 -6.40 13.67 -21.09
CA ALA A 128 -5.50 12.79 -20.33
C ALA A 128 -6.05 11.36 -20.24
N LEU A 129 -7.37 11.19 -20.09
CA LEU A 129 -8.02 9.88 -20.08
C LEU A 129 -7.83 9.11 -21.42
N LYS A 130 -7.67 9.81 -22.53
CA LYS A 130 -7.55 9.23 -23.88
C LYS A 130 -6.10 9.04 -24.31
N THR A 131 -5.16 9.73 -23.66
CA THR A 131 -3.73 9.63 -23.95
C THR A 131 -3.06 8.53 -23.14
N SER A 132 -2.03 7.93 -23.73
CA SER A 132 -1.16 7.00 -23.02
C SER A 132 0.10 7.73 -22.58
N HIS A 133 0.47 7.57 -21.31
CA HIS A 133 1.70 8.11 -20.77
C HIS A 133 2.79 7.03 -20.77
N PRO A 134 4.00 7.29 -21.32
CA PRO A 134 5.02 6.25 -21.56
C PRO A 134 5.58 5.61 -20.29
N ALA A 135 5.42 6.25 -19.13
CA ALA A 135 5.84 5.70 -17.85
C ALA A 135 4.87 4.66 -17.27
N PHE A 136 3.64 4.57 -17.79
CA PHE A 136 2.62 3.65 -17.28
C PHE A 136 2.59 2.34 -18.05
N ARG A 137 2.50 1.25 -17.27
CA ARG A 137 2.38 -0.12 -17.73
C ARG A 137 1.81 -0.97 -16.61
N LEU A 138 1.20 -2.09 -16.94
CA LEU A 138 0.82 -3.07 -15.92
C LEU A 138 2.02 -3.53 -15.11
N PRO A 139 1.80 -3.87 -13.83
CA PRO A 139 2.79 -4.59 -13.07
C PRO A 139 3.18 -5.88 -13.81
N LYS A 140 4.44 -6.28 -13.65
CA LYS A 140 4.84 -7.63 -14.03
C LYS A 140 4.21 -8.61 -13.05
N LYS A 141 3.95 -9.84 -13.49
CA LYS A 141 3.50 -10.93 -12.63
C LYS A 141 4.40 -11.03 -11.39
N ASN A 142 3.80 -11.18 -10.21
CA ASN A 142 4.56 -11.22 -8.97
C ASN A 142 5.30 -12.56 -8.82
N GLY A 143 6.63 -12.54 -8.95
CA GLY A 143 7.47 -13.73 -8.78
C GLY A 143 7.66 -14.17 -7.33
N TYR A 144 7.19 -13.39 -6.35
CA TYR A 144 7.31 -13.70 -4.92
C TYR A 144 6.10 -14.45 -4.36
N ILE A 145 5.13 -14.82 -5.19
CA ILE A 145 4.03 -15.69 -4.77
C ILE A 145 4.63 -17.06 -4.42
N ALA A 146 4.53 -17.44 -3.15
CA ALA A 146 4.99 -18.74 -2.69
C ALA A 146 4.20 -19.87 -3.37
N THR A 147 4.90 -20.86 -3.90
CA THR A 147 4.31 -22.05 -4.53
C THR A 147 4.59 -23.33 -3.73
N ASN A 148 5.62 -23.32 -2.88
CA ASN A 148 5.97 -24.44 -2.01
C ASN A 148 5.54 -24.10 -0.58
N PHE A 149 4.68 -24.96 -0.02
CA PHE A 149 4.17 -24.86 1.35
C PHE A 149 4.55 -26.08 2.20
N ASP A 150 5.48 -26.91 1.70
CA ASP A 150 5.97 -28.09 2.38
C ASP A 150 6.71 -27.71 3.65
N GLN A 151 6.43 -28.44 4.72
CA GLN A 151 7.12 -28.25 5.99
C GLN A 151 8.49 -28.91 5.95
N LYS A 152 9.49 -28.21 6.50
CA LYS A 152 10.80 -28.81 6.71
C LYS A 152 10.70 -29.90 7.78
N PRO A 153 11.44 -31.02 7.64
CA PRO A 153 11.51 -32.05 8.67
C PRO A 153 11.90 -31.45 10.02
N ARG A 154 11.37 -32.04 11.09
CA ARG A 154 11.71 -31.66 12.46
C ARG A 154 13.17 -31.98 12.74
N GLU A 155 13.89 -31.03 13.31
CA GLU A 155 15.21 -31.30 13.85
C GLU A 155 15.12 -32.26 15.04
N PRO A 156 16.13 -33.14 15.25
CA PRO A 156 16.20 -33.98 16.44
C PRO A 156 16.29 -33.18 17.75
N ILE A 157 16.83 -31.96 17.68
CA ILE A 157 17.06 -31.08 18.83
C ILE A 157 15.78 -30.30 19.13
N LYS A 158 15.08 -30.68 20.20
CA LYS A 158 13.96 -29.90 20.75
C LYS A 158 14.49 -28.81 21.68
N SER A 159 13.94 -27.60 21.54
CA SER A 159 14.30 -26.46 22.38
C SER A 159 13.09 -25.55 22.57
N ASP A 160 12.72 -25.29 23.83
CA ASP A 160 11.58 -24.42 24.17
C ASP A 160 11.88 -22.94 23.85
N HIS A 161 13.17 -22.59 23.75
CA HIS A 161 13.65 -21.24 23.47
C HIS A 161 14.62 -21.20 22.27
N PRO A 162 14.82 -20.03 21.63
CA PRO A 162 15.85 -19.87 20.61
C PRO A 162 17.22 -20.25 21.15
N ARG A 163 17.96 -21.06 20.39
CA ARG A 163 19.33 -21.49 20.71
C ARG A 163 20.33 -20.75 19.85
N LEU A 164 21.52 -20.53 20.40
CA LEU A 164 22.60 -19.88 19.68
C LEU A 164 23.27 -20.88 18.73
N ILE A 165 23.29 -20.58 17.44
CA ILE A 165 23.88 -21.46 16.41
C ILE A 165 25.15 -20.87 15.77
N VAL A 166 25.35 -19.56 15.86
CA VAL A 166 26.58 -18.87 15.44
C VAL A 166 26.88 -17.79 16.48
N ASP A 167 28.12 -17.75 16.96
CA ASP A 167 28.65 -16.69 17.82
C ASP A 167 30.11 -16.45 17.44
N ASP A 168 30.33 -15.44 16.60
CA ASP A 168 31.67 -15.03 16.16
C ASP A 168 31.82 -13.50 16.23
N SER A 169 32.98 -12.98 15.80
CA SER A 169 33.27 -11.54 15.85
C SER A 169 32.36 -10.69 14.95
N TRP A 170 31.65 -11.31 14.01
CA TRP A 170 30.82 -10.63 13.00
C TRP A 170 29.33 -10.78 13.28
N SER A 171 28.90 -11.89 13.88
CA SER A 171 27.49 -12.20 14.01
C SER A 171 27.17 -13.08 15.21
N ARG A 172 25.93 -12.88 15.68
CA ARG A 172 25.30 -13.71 16.70
C ARG A 172 23.94 -14.15 16.18
N VAL A 173 23.79 -15.44 15.87
CA VAL A 173 22.58 -15.99 15.24
C VAL A 173 21.86 -16.92 16.20
N TRP A 174 20.62 -16.57 16.51
CA TRP A 174 19.70 -17.37 17.30
C TRP A 174 18.68 -18.04 16.39
N PHE A 175 18.40 -19.32 16.63
CA PHE A 175 17.48 -20.11 15.82
C PHE A 175 16.52 -20.92 16.70
N LYS A 176 15.25 -20.97 16.29
CA LYS A 176 14.24 -21.92 16.79
C LYS A 176 13.39 -22.36 15.60
N GLN A 177 13.21 -23.67 15.42
CA GLN A 177 12.23 -24.19 14.47
C GLN A 177 10.84 -24.08 15.10
N ASP A 178 9.87 -23.46 14.41
CA ASP A 178 8.48 -23.32 14.88
C ASP A 178 7.86 -24.69 15.19
N ASP A 179 7.44 -24.91 16.44
CA ASP A 179 6.81 -26.12 16.96
C ASP A 179 5.34 -25.94 17.37
N GLU A 180 4.77 -24.77 17.14
CA GLU A 180 3.42 -24.41 17.60
C GLU A 180 2.45 -24.18 16.45
N TYR A 181 2.82 -23.37 15.47
CA TYR A 181 1.87 -22.85 14.48
C TYR A 181 1.73 -23.72 13.24
N ASN A 182 2.75 -24.52 12.94
CA ASN A 182 2.76 -25.46 11.82
C ASN A 182 2.40 -24.77 10.50
N MET A 183 2.86 -23.54 10.31
CA MET A 183 2.63 -22.74 9.11
C MET A 183 3.89 -22.71 8.24
N PRO A 184 3.78 -22.66 6.91
CA PRO A 184 4.90 -22.49 5.99
C PRO A 184 5.39 -21.03 6.01
N LYS A 185 5.76 -20.55 7.19
CA LYS A 185 6.19 -19.18 7.47
C LYS A 185 7.46 -19.23 8.32
N GLN A 186 8.32 -18.24 8.11
CA GLN A 186 9.50 -18.02 8.93
C GLN A 186 9.61 -16.54 9.25
N GLU A 187 10.06 -16.23 10.46
CA GLU A 187 10.43 -14.87 10.85
C GLU A 187 11.95 -14.79 10.90
N ILE A 188 12.50 -13.78 10.23
CA ILE A 188 13.93 -13.48 10.30
C ILE A 188 14.07 -12.06 10.83
N ARG A 189 14.73 -11.91 11.98
CA ARG A 189 15.03 -10.62 12.60
C ARG A 189 16.53 -10.37 12.55
N PHE A 190 16.93 -9.26 11.95
CA PHE A 190 18.32 -8.80 11.90
C PHE A 190 18.48 -7.53 12.74
N VAL A 191 19.52 -7.50 13.58
CA VAL A 191 19.90 -6.32 14.36
C VAL A 191 21.37 -6.02 14.07
N ALA A 192 21.63 -4.85 13.49
CA ALA A 192 22.99 -4.37 13.24
C ALA A 192 23.43 -3.45 14.38
N GLN A 193 24.47 -3.84 15.12
CA GLN A 193 25.09 -2.98 16.13
C GLN A 193 26.20 -2.15 15.48
N LEU A 194 25.90 -0.87 15.23
CA LEU A 194 26.88 0.07 14.72
C LEU A 194 27.46 0.86 15.89
N TYR A 195 28.71 0.58 16.25
CA TYR A 195 29.45 1.42 17.18
C TYR A 195 29.99 2.64 16.43
N THR A 196 29.16 3.67 16.28
CA THR A 196 29.68 5.00 16.00
C THR A 196 30.33 5.51 17.28
N LYS A 197 31.66 5.63 17.29
CA LYS A 197 32.33 6.52 18.25
C LYS A 197 31.83 7.93 17.94
N ILE A 198 30.81 8.40 18.66
CA ILE A 198 30.34 9.78 18.57
C ILE A 198 31.42 10.68 19.17
N LEU A 199 32.35 11.10 18.33
CA LEU A 199 33.06 12.36 18.45
C LEU A 199 32.90 13.05 17.10
N ALA A 200 32.36 14.26 17.16
CA ALA A 200 32.05 15.18 16.07
C ALA A 200 30.63 15.06 15.44
N LEU A 201 29.87 16.12 15.74
CA LEU A 201 28.83 16.76 14.94
C LEU A 201 27.40 16.20 15.02
N ARG A 202 26.64 16.84 15.92
CA ARG A 202 25.23 17.21 15.72
C ARG A 202 24.96 17.47 14.22
N PHE A 203 24.32 16.56 13.51
CA PHE A 203 23.34 16.81 12.44
C PHE A 203 22.77 15.45 12.01
N PHE A 204 21.48 15.42 11.70
CA PHE A 204 20.60 14.27 11.46
C PHE A 204 20.02 13.57 12.69
N SER A 205 18.71 13.81 12.90
CA SER A 205 17.89 12.96 13.76
C SER A 205 17.79 11.55 13.17
N ASN A 206 17.81 10.54 14.04
CA ASN A 206 17.62 9.12 13.68
C ASN A 206 16.38 8.86 12.79
N SER A 207 15.40 9.78 12.81
CA SER A 207 14.20 9.74 11.98
C SER A 207 14.50 9.85 10.48
N GLY A 208 15.48 10.67 10.08
CA GLY A 208 15.80 10.91 8.67
C GLY A 208 16.43 9.70 7.99
N PHE A 209 17.29 8.96 8.70
CA PHE A 209 17.95 7.77 8.17
C PHE A 209 16.97 6.59 8.01
N ARG A 210 16.08 6.39 9.00
CA ARG A 210 14.99 5.39 8.90
C ARG A 210 14.04 5.69 7.73
N ALA A 211 13.71 6.96 7.49
CA ALA A 211 12.84 7.36 6.38
C ALA A 211 13.49 7.09 5.01
N LEU A 212 14.77 7.41 4.83
CA LEU A 212 15.51 7.17 3.58
C LEU A 212 15.66 5.68 3.26
N ALA A 213 15.98 4.84 4.26
CA ALA A 213 16.05 3.39 4.09
C ALA A 213 14.68 2.79 3.72
N THR A 214 13.60 3.26 4.35
CA THR A 214 12.23 2.81 4.05
C THR A 214 11.80 3.22 2.63
N PHE A 215 12.23 4.39 2.15
CA PHE A 215 11.87 4.89 0.82
C PHE A 215 12.55 4.08 -0.31
N SER A 216 13.82 3.70 -0.13
CA SER A 216 14.55 2.86 -1.09
C SER A 216 13.99 1.43 -1.17
N VAL A 217 13.51 0.92 -0.03
CA VAL A 217 12.92 -0.43 0.09
C VAL A 217 11.50 -0.52 -0.50
N LYS A 218 10.74 0.58 -0.61
CA LYS A 218 9.40 0.54 -1.24
C LYS A 218 9.42 0.10 -2.71
N ARG A 219 10.57 0.18 -3.40
CA ARG A 219 10.72 -0.39 -4.74
C ARG A 219 11.05 -1.88 -4.74
N HIS A 220 11.67 -2.43 -3.69
CA HIS A 220 12.09 -3.83 -3.55
C HIS A 220 11.86 -4.29 -2.10
N THR A 221 10.81 -5.06 -1.87
CA THR A 221 10.27 -5.44 -0.56
C THR A 221 11.31 -6.14 0.33
N THR A 222 11.90 -5.42 1.29
CA THR A 222 12.58 -5.96 2.48
C THR A 222 12.58 -4.89 3.58
N GLN A 223 11.56 -4.86 4.43
CA GLN A 223 11.51 -3.94 5.57
C GLN A 223 12.59 -4.31 6.59
N ILE A 224 13.56 -3.42 6.79
CA ILE A 224 14.54 -3.50 7.88
C ILE A 224 13.99 -2.63 9.02
N TRP A 225 13.56 -3.25 10.10
CA TRP A 225 13.23 -2.55 11.34
C TRP A 225 14.50 -2.45 12.20
N LEU A 226 15.07 -1.25 12.30
CA LEU A 226 16.00 -0.90 13.38
C LEU A 226 15.15 -0.56 14.60
N ILE A 227 15.37 -1.23 15.74
CA ILE A 227 14.91 -0.77 17.05
C ILE A 227 16.04 0.04 17.66
#